data_AF-A0A2N1TKV0-F1
#
_entry.id   AF-A0A2N1TKV0-F1
#
_cell.length_a   1.000
_cell.length_b   1.000
_cell.length_c   1.000
_cell.angle_alpha   90.00
_cell.angle_beta   90.00
_cell.angle_gamma   90.00
#
_symmetry.space_group_name_H-M   'P 1'
#
loop_
_entity.id
_entity.type
_entity.pdbx_description
1 polymer ?
#
loop_
_entity_poly.entity_id
_entity_poly.type
_entity_poly.pdbx_seq_one_letter_code
_entity_poly.pdbx_strand_id
1 'polypeptide(L)'
;MAGQKVYSELTTFISELKKNGIAKIVFAVTSEKRAEQVDQGKLEVVFVRKAEVLAYKNAMLYKCLTGDADIDSLQESLEKEGFEVTRTSRNIT
;
A
#
# COMPACT_ATOMS: atom_id res chain seq x y z
N MET A 1 5.18 17.59 -14.25
CA MET A 1 4.96 16.13 -14.25
C MET A 1 5.26 15.61 -12.86
N ALA A 2 4.33 14.92 -12.21
CA ALA A 2 4.58 14.29 -10.92
C ALA A 2 5.39 12.99 -11.14
N GLY A 3 6.48 12.82 -10.39
CA GLY A 3 7.33 11.63 -10.48
C GLY A 3 6.80 10.52 -9.58
N GLN A 4 6.98 9.26 -9.97
CA GLN A 4 6.63 8.10 -9.15
C GLN A 4 7.85 7.19 -8.96
N LYS A 5 8.08 6.74 -7.73
CA LYS A 5 9.01 5.66 -7.39
C LYS A 5 8.24 4.50 -6.79
N VAL A 6 8.41 3.32 -7.36
CA VAL A 6 7.78 2.08 -6.89
C VAL A 6 8.84 1.16 -6.34
N TYR A 7 8.55 0.59 -5.18
CA TYR A 7 9.44 -0.31 -4.46
C TYR A 7 8.74 -1.66 -4.26
N SER A 8 9.50 -2.73 -4.46
CA SER A 8 9.09 -4.11 -4.18
C SER A 8 9.37 -4.52 -2.74
N GLU A 9 10.38 -3.90 -2.11
CA GLU A 9 10.80 -4.20 -0.75
C GLU A 9 10.49 -3.05 0.20
N LEU A 10 9.85 -3.39 1.32
CA LEU A 10 9.48 -2.43 2.35
C LEU A 10 10.71 -1.76 3.01
N THR A 11 11.78 -2.52 3.22
CA THR A 11 13.03 -2.02 3.81
C THR A 11 13.66 -0.92 2.96
N THR A 12 13.73 -1.14 1.65
CA THR A 12 14.23 -0.15 0.68
C THR A 12 13.33 1.09 0.65
N PHE A 13 12.01 0.90 0.69
CA PHE A 13 11.04 1.99 0.78
C PHE A 13 11.23 2.83 2.06
N ILE A 14 11.29 2.21 3.24
CA ILE A 14 11.48 2.89 4.52
C ILE A 14 12.79 3.68 4.54
N SER A 15 13.89 3.08 4.04
CA SER A 15 15.18 3.75 3.95
C SER A 15 15.10 5.03 3.10
N GLU A 16 14.43 4.97 1.94
CA GLU A 16 14.23 6.14 1.09
C GLU A 16 13.34 7.20 1.76
N LEU A 17 12.27 6.79 2.44
CA LEU A 17 11.42 7.75 3.17
C LEU A 17 12.21 8.49 4.24
N LYS A 18 13.01 7.78 5.04
CA LYS A 18 13.88 8.37 6.07
C LYS A 18 14.92 9.32 5.48
N LYS A 19 15.60 8.90 4.41
CA LYS A 19 16.58 9.76 3.69
C LYS A 19 15.93 11.05 3.19
N ASN A 20 14.68 10.97 2.74
CA ASN A 20 13.92 12.11 2.28
C ASN A 20 13.19 12.86 3.41
N GLY A 21 13.35 12.49 4.68
CA GLY A 21 12.67 13.13 5.81
C GLY A 21 11.15 13.09 5.72
N ILE A 22 10.59 12.03 5.15
CA ILE A 22 9.15 11.84 5.00
C ILE A 22 8.66 11.09 6.25
N ALA A 23 7.85 11.73 7.09
CA ALA A 23 7.29 11.10 8.29
C ALA A 23 5.86 10.57 8.09
N LYS A 24 5.15 11.06 7.08
CA LYS A 24 3.73 10.75 6.86
C LYS A 24 3.56 9.71 5.76
N ILE A 25 2.82 8.66 6.09
CA ILE A 25 2.56 7.53 5.20
C ILE A 25 1.05 7.26 5.16
N VAL A 26 0.54 6.93 3.99
CA VAL A 26 -0.83 6.48 3.76
C VAL A 26 -0.83 5.00 3.48
N PHE A 27 -1.54 4.23 4.29
CA PHE A 27 -1.80 2.82 4.09
C PHE A 27 -3.14 2.68 3.36
N ALA A 28 -3.10 2.43 2.06
CA ALA A 28 -4.29 2.25 1.23
C ALA A 28 -4.64 0.77 1.16
N VAL A 29 -5.73 0.39 1.84
CA VAL A 29 -6.21 -0.99 1.91
C VAL A 29 -7.39 -1.16 0.96
N THR A 30 -7.30 -2.16 0.10
CA THR A 30 -8.41 -2.67 -0.69
C THR A 30 -8.81 -4.01 -0.11
N SER A 31 -10.05 -4.13 0.31
CA SER A 31 -10.64 -5.34 0.89
C SER A 31 -12.05 -5.47 0.36
N GLU A 32 -12.16 -5.97 -0.87
CA GLU A 32 -13.43 -6.02 -1.59
C GLU A 32 -13.65 -7.36 -2.29
N LYS A 33 -14.92 -7.68 -2.54
CA LYS A 33 -15.32 -8.85 -3.33
C LYS A 33 -15.32 -8.45 -4.80
N ARG A 34 -14.52 -9.12 -5.62
CA ARG A 34 -14.53 -8.94 -7.09
C ARG A 34 -14.98 -10.20 -7.79
N ALA A 35 -15.74 -10.03 -8.85
CA ALA A 35 -15.97 -11.10 -9.81
C ALA A 35 -14.71 -11.22 -10.67
N GLU A 36 -13.97 -12.31 -10.51
CA GLU A 36 -12.85 -12.65 -11.40
C GLU A 36 -13.23 -13.84 -12.27
N GLN A 37 -12.78 -13.79 -13.52
CA GLN A 37 -12.94 -14.90 -14.44
C GLN A 37 -11.89 -15.95 -14.11
N VAL A 38 -12.31 -16.97 -13.37
CA VAL A 38 -11.47 -18.11 -12.99
C VAL A 38 -11.37 -19.17 -14.09
N ASP A 39 -12.36 -19.20 -15.00
CA ASP A 39 -12.40 -20.12 -16.13
C ASP A 39 -13.19 -19.52 -17.31
N GLN A 40 -13.09 -20.11 -18.50
CA GLN A 40 -13.84 -19.68 -19.67
C GLN A 40 -15.35 -19.76 -19.40
N GLY A 41 -16.01 -18.60 -19.29
CA GLY A 41 -17.46 -18.52 -19.01
C GLY A 41 -17.85 -18.70 -17.53
N LYS A 42 -16.89 -18.78 -16.60
CA LYS A 42 -17.16 -18.88 -15.16
C LYS A 42 -16.57 -17.69 -14.40
N LEU A 43 -17.46 -16.91 -13.79
CA LEU A 43 -17.09 -15.86 -12.83
C LEU A 43 -17.22 -16.42 -11.42
N GLU A 44 -16.19 -16.24 -10.61
CA GLU A 44 -16.26 -16.49 -9.18
C GLU A 44 -16.04 -15.20 -8.40
N VAL A 45 -16.75 -15.07 -7.28
CA VAL A 45 -16.58 -13.95 -6.37
C VAL A 45 -15.39 -14.27 -5.47
N VAL A 46 -14.25 -13.66 -5.79
CA VAL A 46 -13.03 -13.76 -5.00
C VAL A 46 -12.89 -12.56 -4.06
N PHE A 47 -12.34 -12.81 -2.88
CA PHE A 47 -12.02 -11.77 -1.92
C PHE A 47 -10.62 -11.23 -2.23
N VAL A 48 -10.54 -9.96 -2.63
CA VAL A 48 -9.27 -9.31 -2.95
C VAL A 48 -8.86 -8.47 -1.75
N ARG A 49 -7.78 -8.87 -1.08
CA ARG A 49 -7.11 -8.09 -0.04
C ARG A 49 -5.77 -7.59 -0.57
N LYS A 50 -5.60 -6.27 -0.68
CA LYS A 50 -4.37 -5.63 -1.15
C LYS A 50 -4.04 -4.44 -0.27
N ALA A 51 -2.77 -4.30 0.09
CA ALA A 51 -2.28 -3.16 0.83
C ALA A 51 -1.24 -2.39 0.02
N GLU A 52 -1.43 -1.08 -0.10
CA GLU A 52 -0.44 -0.22 -0.72
C GLU A 52 0.04 0.79 0.30
N VAL A 53 1.36 0.92 0.44
CA VAL A 53 1.97 1.92 1.29
C VAL A 53 2.39 3.08 0.40
N LEU A 54 1.86 4.27 0.66
CA LEU A 54 2.02 5.45 -0.17
C LEU A 54 2.59 6.58 0.67
N ALA A 55 3.54 7.32 0.13
CA ALA A 55 4.00 8.55 0.75
C ALA A 55 4.17 9.63 -0.32
N TYR A 56 3.82 10.86 0.04
CA TYR A 56 3.85 12.00 -0.87
C TYR A 56 4.83 13.03 -0.31
N LYS A 57 5.73 13.51 -1.19
CA LYS A 57 6.56 14.68 -0.89
C LYS A 57 6.68 15.53 -2.13
N ASN A 58 6.35 16.82 -2.01
CA ASN A 58 6.29 17.77 -3.13
C ASN A 58 5.38 17.24 -4.25
N ALA A 59 5.96 16.81 -5.38
CA ALA A 59 5.26 16.22 -6.52
C ALA A 59 5.70 14.77 -6.78
N MET A 60 6.23 14.09 -5.76
CA MET A 60 6.76 12.73 -5.87
C MET A 60 5.95 11.75 -5.03
N LEU A 61 5.44 10.71 -5.69
CA LEU A 61 4.77 9.58 -5.05
C LEU A 61 5.79 8.46 -4.82
N TYR A 62 5.96 8.08 -3.56
CA TYR A 62 6.67 6.88 -3.16
C TYR A 62 5.63 5.80 -2.89
N LYS A 63 5.74 4.65 -3.55
CA LYS A 63 4.78 3.56 -3.44
C LYS A 63 5.49 2.25 -3.15
N CYS A 64 5.07 1.54 -2.11
CA CYS A 64 5.46 0.16 -1.86
C CYS A 64 4.23 -0.74 -2.00
N LEU A 65 4.36 -1.78 -2.83
CA LEU A 65 3.32 -2.80 -2.97
C LEU A 65 3.59 -3.89 -1.94
N THR A 66 2.80 -3.90 -0.87
CA THR A 66 2.79 -5.00 0.09
C THR A 66 1.65 -5.93 -0.34
N GLY A 67 1.95 -7.18 -0.70
CA GLY A 67 0.92 -8.12 -1.20
C GLY A 67 -0.11 -8.50 -0.13
N ASP A 68 -0.41 -9.79 -0.01
CA ASP A 68 -1.26 -10.35 1.05
C ASP A 68 -0.54 -10.36 2.43
N ALA A 69 0.16 -9.28 2.73
CA ALA A 69 0.89 -9.13 3.97
C ALA A 69 -0.06 -8.72 5.09
N ASP A 70 0.25 -9.17 6.30
CA ASP A 70 -0.51 -8.84 7.51
C ASP A 70 -0.45 -7.32 7.75
N ILE A 71 -1.52 -6.64 7.35
CA ILE A 71 -1.67 -5.19 7.32
C ILE A 71 -1.42 -4.58 8.69
N ASP A 72 -1.96 -5.23 9.72
CA ASP A 72 -1.92 -4.73 11.08
C ASP A 72 -0.49 -4.84 11.63
N SER A 73 0.21 -5.94 11.34
CA SER A 73 1.65 -6.11 11.67
C SER A 73 2.55 -5.10 10.94
N LEU A 74 2.23 -4.78 9.68
CA LEU A 74 2.96 -3.78 8.88
C LEU A 74 2.76 -2.38 9.42
N GLN A 75 1.54 -2.02 9.79
CA GLN A 75 1.23 -0.73 10.38
C GLN A 75 1.98 -0.54 11.70
N GLU A 76 1.93 -1.51 12.61
CA GLU A 76 2.66 -1.44 13.89
C GLU A 76 4.17 -1.28 13.68
N SER A 77 4.74 -1.97 12.69
CA SER A 77 6.16 -1.87 12.37
C SER A 77 6.53 -0.47 11.88
N LEU A 78 5.70 0.14 11.03
CA LEU A 78 5.92 1.51 10.54
C LEU A 78 5.72 2.56 11.64
N GLU A 79 4.74 2.39 12.51
CA GLU A 79 4.53 3.27 13.66
C GLU A 79 5.71 3.19 14.65
N LYS A 80 6.24 1.98 14.91
CA LYS A 80 7.47 1.78 15.72
C LYS A 80 8.70 2.45 15.13
N GLU A 81 8.79 2.52 13.80
CA GLU A 81 9.84 3.22 13.08
C GLU A 81 9.69 4.75 13.10
N GLY A 82 8.63 5.27 13.72
CA GLY A 82 8.37 6.69 13.93
C GLY A 82 7.58 7.36 12.82
N PHE A 83 6.91 6.58 11.96
CA PHE A 83 6.05 7.14 10.91
C PHE A 83 4.62 7.38 11.40
N GLU A 84 4.01 8.48 10.97
CA GLU A 84 2.58 8.72 11.10
C GLU A 84 1.85 7.96 10.00
N VAL A 85 1.19 6.87 10.36
CA VAL A 85 0.45 6.02 9.42
C VAL A 85 -1.03 6.42 9.39
N THR A 86 -1.52 6.82 8.22
CA THR A 86 -2.95 7.07 7.97
C THR A 86 -3.54 5.94 7.15
N ARG A 87 -4.51 5.21 7.71
CA ARG A 87 -5.20 4.12 6.99
C ARG A 87 -6.35 4.66 6.16
N THR A 88 -6.42 4.27 4.90
CA THR A 88 -7.49 4.66 3.96
C THR A 88 -8.04 3.43 3.27
N SER A 89 -9.37 3.31 3.18
CA SER A 89 -10.01 2.27 2.38
C SER A 89 -10.09 2.74 0.92
N ARG A 90 -9.72 1.87 -0.01
CA ARG A 90 -9.88 2.07 -1.46
C ARG A 90 -10.95 1.17 -2.07
N ASN A 91 -11.83 0.64 -1.23
CA ASN A 91 -12.98 -0.12 -1.71
C ASN A 91 -13.83 0.76 -2.63
N ILE A 92 -14.20 0.22 -3.79
CA ILE A 92 -15.13 0.86 -4.70
C ILE A 92 -16.52 0.37 -4.27
N THR A 93 -17.30 1.24 -3.61
CA THR A 93 -18.70 0.96 -3.24
C THR A 93 -19.61 1.11 -4.46
#